data_AF-A0A087S5D9-F1
#
_entry.id   AF-A0A087S5D9-F1
#
_cell.length_a   1.000
_cell.length_b   1.000
_cell.length_c   1.000
_cell.angle_alpha   90.00
_cell.angle_beta   90.00
_cell.angle_gamma   90.00
#
_symmetry.space_group_name_H-M   'P 1'
#
loop_
_entity.id
_entity.type
_entity.pdbx_description
1 polymer ?
#
loop_
_entity_poly.entity_id
_entity_poly.type
_entity_poly.pdbx_seq_one_letter_code
_entity_poly.pdbx_strand_id
1 'polypeptide(L)' 'MVERRIFWITLGEQKHTATINLVPGIKVYNEKLVEKDGKEYRLWNPLRSKLSAAINNGL' A
#
# COMPACT_ATOMS: atom_id res chain seq x y z
N MET A 1 -5.13 13.66 -17.00
CA MET A 1 -4.66 12.26 -16.87
C MET A 1 -4.52 11.99 -15.37
N VAL A 2 -5.43 11.22 -14.74
CA VAL A 2 -5.41 11.04 -13.28
C VAL A 2 -4.43 9.92 -12.95
N GLU A 3 -3.28 10.26 -12.37
CA GLU A 3 -2.32 9.27 -11.89
C GLU A 3 -2.91 8.53 -10.68
N ARG A 4 -3.09 7.21 -10.81
CA ARG A 4 -3.46 6.35 -9.67
C ARG A 4 -2.26 6.26 -8.71
N ARG A 5 -2.45 6.79 -7.50
CA ARG A 5 -1.45 6.72 -6.41
C ARG A 5 -1.62 5.53 -5.47
N ILE A 6 -2.68 4.75 -5.65
CA ILE A 6 -3.04 3.59 -4.83
C ILE A 6 -2.98 2.33 -5.70
N PHE A 7 -2.26 1.34 -5.19
CA PHE A 7 -1.97 0.07 -5.85
C PHE A 7 -2.50 -1.07 -5.01
N TRP A 8 -2.72 -2.21 -5.67
CA TRP A 8 -3.09 -3.44 -5.01
C TRP A 8 -1.95 -4.42 -5.12
N ILE A 9 -1.51 -4.95 -3.98
CA ILE A 9 -0.45 -5.93 -3.88
C ILE A 9 -1.04 -7.18 -3.23
N THR A 10 -0.90 -8.30 -3.91
CA THR A 10 -1.27 -9.60 -3.38
C THR A 10 -0.07 -10.22 -2.69
N LEU A 11 -0.21 -10.54 -1.40
CA LEU A 11 0.78 -11.28 -0.62
C LEU A 11 0.16 -12.62 -0.21
N GLY A 12 0.63 -13.71 -0.82
CA GLY A 12 -0.03 -15.02 -0.67
C GLY A 12 -1.45 -14.96 -1.23
N GLU A 13 -2.44 -15.25 -0.39
CA GLU A 13 -3.86 -15.20 -0.74
C GLU A 13 -4.55 -13.87 -0.37
N GLN A 14 -3.86 -12.96 0.32
CA GLN A 14 -4.43 -11.71 0.79
C GLN A 14 -4.08 -10.54 -0.13
N LYS A 15 -5.10 -9.74 -0.46
CA LYS A 15 -4.96 -8.51 -1.24
C LYS A 15 -4.86 -7.31 -0.32
N HIS A 16 -3.82 -6.51 -0.50
CA HIS A 16 -3.55 -5.34 0.33
C HIS A 16 -3.51 -4.09 -0.54
N THR A 17 -4.01 -2.97 0.01
CA THR A 17 -3.78 -1.65 -0.60
C THR A 17 -2.37 -1.20 -0.29
N ALA A 18 -1.73 -0.54 -1.24
CA ALA A 18 -0.37 -0.05 -1.12
C ALA A 18 -0.20 1.30 -1.81
N THR A 19 0.81 2.04 -1.38
CA THR A 19 1.23 3.30 -2.02
C THR A 19 2.70 3.22 -2.37
N ILE A 20 3.15 3.94 -3.39
CA ILE A 20 4.58 4.05 -3.68
C ILE A 20 5.24 4.77 -2.50
N ASN A 21 6.31 4.19 -1.98
CA ASN A 21 7.13 4.88 -1.00
C ASN A 21 7.92 5.99 -1.71
N LEU A 22 7.74 7.22 -1.23
CA LEU A 22 8.45 8.38 -1.78
C LEU A 22 9.92 8.39 -1.37
N VAL A 23 10.26 7.76 -0.24
CA VAL A 23 11.64 7.68 0.25
C VAL A 23 11.97 6.21 0.56
N PRO A 24 12.62 5.50 -0.38
CA PRO A 24 12.96 4.09 -0.24
C PRO A 24 13.71 3.81 1.06
N GLY A 25 13.38 2.72 1.75
CA GLY A 25 14.05 2.28 2.97
C GLY A 25 13.57 2.94 4.27
N ILE A 26 12.77 4.01 4.22
CA ILE A 26 12.19 4.63 5.42
C ILE A 26 10.83 4.00 5.75
N LYS A 27 10.72 3.45 6.96
CA LYS A 27 9.46 2.97 7.55
C LYS A 27 9.01 3.92 8.65
N VAL A 28 7.77 4.41 8.56
CA VAL A 28 7.19 5.31 9.58
C VAL A 28 6.51 4.51 10.69
N TYR A 29 5.62 3.58 10.33
CA TYR A 29 4.81 2.82 11.30
C TYR A 29 5.11 1.32 11.31
N ASN A 30 6.33 0.93 10.93
CA ASN A 30 6.74 -0.47 10.78
C ASN A 30 5.90 -1.23 9.74
N GLU A 31 5.40 -0.50 8.75
CA GLU A 31 4.63 -1.03 7.62
C GLU A 31 5.48 -1.99 6.79
N LYS A 32 4.85 -3.03 6.22
CA LYS A 32 5.55 -3.96 5.36
C LYS A 32 5.85 -3.27 4.03
N LEU A 33 7.14 -3.19 3.69
CA LEU A 33 7.62 -2.65 2.42
C LEU A 33 7.80 -3.81 1.45
N VAL A 34 7.38 -3.61 0.20
CA VAL A 34 7.50 -4.57 -0.88
C VAL A 34 8.13 -3.87 -2.06
N GLU A 35 9.25 -4.39 -2.54
CA GLU A 35 9.86 -3.92 -3.77
C GLU A 35 9.29 -4.69 -4.95
N LYS A 36 8.84 -3.97 -5.98
CA LYS A 36 8.38 -4.55 -7.24
C LYS A 36 8.73 -3.64 -8.41
N ASP A 37 9.31 -4.20 -9.46
CA ASP A 37 9.72 -3.47 -10.67
C ASP A 37 10.62 -2.25 -10.38
N GLY A 38 11.53 -2.39 -9.40
CA GLY A 38 12.44 -1.32 -8.97
C GLY A 38 11.78 -0.17 -8.20
N LYS A 39 10.49 -0.30 -7.82
CA LYS A 39 9.77 0.65 -6.98
C LYS A 39 9.45 0.02 -5.63
N GLU A 40 9.68 0.78 -4.57
CA GLU A 40 9.28 0.37 -3.22
C GLU A 40 7.83 0.77 -2.96
N TYR A 41 7.05 -0.18 -2.51
CA TYR A 41 5.66 0.00 -2.14
C TYR A 41 5.48 -0.22 -0.65
N ARG A 42 4.66 0.63 -0.06
CA ARG A 42 4.29 0.59 1.33
C ARG A 42 2.87 0.07 1.47
N LEU A 43 2.73 -1.06 2.16
CA LEU A 43 1.44 -1.72 2.40
C LEU A 43 0.66 -1.00 3.49
N TRP A 44 -0.59 -0.70 3.18
CA TRP A 44 -1.52 -0.11 4.13
C TRP A 44 -2.29 -1.20 4.87
N ASN A 45 -2.33 -1.06 6.20
CA ASN A 45 -3.16 -1.90 7.03
C ASN A 45 -4.56 -1.26 7.17
N PRO A 46 -5.63 -1.89 6.68
CA PRO A 46 -6.99 -1.37 6.79
C PRO A 46 -7.46 -1.19 8.24
N LEU A 47 -6.95 -2.00 9.18
CA LEU A 47 -7.26 -1.85 10.60
C LEU A 47 -6.65 -0.58 11.23
N ARG A 48 -5.63 0.01 10.59
CA ARG A 48 -4.94 1.22 11.07
C ARG A 48 -5.26 2.47 10.25
N SER A 49 -5.84 2.32 9.06
CA SER A 49 -6.17 3.42 8.16
C SER A 49 -7.62 3.35 7.71
N LYS A 50 -8.43 4.32 8.17
CA LYS A 50 -9.85 4.45 7.77
C LYS A 50 -10.00 4.58 6.25
N LEU A 51 -9.05 5.25 5.59
CA LEU A 51 -9.03 5.37 4.14
C LEU A 51 -8.75 4.04 3.45
N SER A 52 -7.77 3.28 3.95
CA SER A 52 -7.48 1.93 3.45
C SER A 52 -8.70 1.02 3.64
N ALA A 53 -9.39 1.10 4.78
CA ALA A 53 -10.62 0.36 5.05
C ALA A 53 -11.76 0.75 4.09
N ALA A 54 -11.97 2.04 3.83
CA ALA A 54 -12.98 2.50 2.87
C ALA A 54 -12.74 1.91 1.47
N ILE A 55 -11.50 2.03 0.97
CA ILE A 55 -11.10 1.47 -0.33
C ILE A 55 -11.29 -0.06 -0.36
N ASN A 56 -10.96 -0.75 0.74
CA ASN A 56 -11.11 -2.19 0.84
C ASN A 56 -12.58 -2.64 0.87
N ASN A 57 -13.47 -1.79 1.39
CA ASN A 57 -14.91 -1.99 1.41
C ASN A 57 -15.62 -1.46 0.15
N GLY A 58 -14.90 -0.84 -0.78
CA GLY A 58 -15.48 -0.27 -2.01
C GLY A 58 -16.30 1.01 -1.80
N LEU A 59 -16.05 1.73 -0.71
CA LEU A 59 -16.61 3.06 -0.42
C LEU A 59 -15.81 4.15 -1.12
#